data_AF-A0A966RP51-F1
#
_entry.id   AF-A0A966RP51-F1
#
_cell.length_a   1.000
_cell.length_b   1.000
_cell.length_c   1.000
_cell.angle_alpha   90.00
_cell.angle_beta   90.00
_cell.angle_gamma   90.00
#
_symmetry.space_group_name_H-M   'P 1'
#
loop_
_entity.id
_entity.type
_entity.pdbx_description
1 polymer ?
#
loop_
_entity_poly.entity_id
_entity_poly.type
_entity_poly.pdbx_seq_one_letter_code
_entity_poly.pdbx_strand_id
1 'polypeptide(L)'
;SAMGGRPTGVGRTVVLSSFLLGGPSGSGVATTVTIGTVAYPMLAKAGYEKNAAGGLLAAGGLGAIISPPVLGAAAFLIAEFLKISYLDVLLMACIPTILFYASLFIMVEIDARKYGMREASFEAVEGVWVLAARYWFHFFSLISIIAFMLLGFSPTMSVLYATMVSLITSCFRSDTSLIPYDLLKADHRSWSQRFLDIGLIKALQGGAVGTLGVAVTCACAGLIVGTVTLTGLGLKFSGIVIEYAAGSLLLTAIYTALIVWVVGLAVPVTASYIICAVVAAPALIKLGVPDFAAHMFIFYYAVLSEVSPPTALSPFAAAAITGGDPYKTTLQSWKYTLPAFLVPFVFVLDPQGVGLLLMGSLKALADANFIDIGWITLTTAFGIVAMSGAFQGWLLVAVNSLERLLLLIAGIALVFRFDYGLMIGFGSLAFVFVWQWLRLRQRT
;
A
#
# COMPACT_ATOMS: atom_id res chain seq x y z
N SER A 1 -18.15 12.79 15.07
CA SER A 1 -16.79 12.23 14.96
C SER A 1 -16.43 12.11 13.49
N ALA A 2 -15.19 12.38 13.07
CA ALA A 2 -14.76 12.24 11.66
C ALA A 2 -14.92 10.81 11.10
N MET A 3 -15.05 9.81 11.99
CA MET A 3 -15.18 8.38 11.66
C MET A 3 -16.44 7.70 12.24
N GLY A 4 -17.33 8.42 12.92
CA GLY A 4 -18.48 7.82 13.62
C GLY A 4 -19.79 8.55 13.38
N GLY A 5 -20.89 7.80 13.36
CA GLY A 5 -22.27 8.32 13.21
C GLY A 5 -22.65 8.70 11.78
N ARG A 6 -21.97 8.13 10.76
CA ARG A 6 -22.28 8.33 9.34
C ARG A 6 -22.19 6.99 8.60
N PRO A 7 -22.90 6.80 7.48
CA PRO A 7 -22.88 5.54 6.71
C PRO A 7 -21.48 5.10 6.27
N THR A 8 -20.58 6.07 6.04
CA THR A 8 -19.19 5.83 5.60
C THR A 8 -18.22 5.54 6.73
N GLY A 9 -18.66 5.63 7.99
CA GLY A 9 -17.79 5.54 9.17
C GLY A 9 -17.01 4.23 9.25
N VAL A 10 -17.64 3.10 8.93
CA VAL A 10 -16.99 1.78 8.96
C VAL A 10 -15.91 1.65 7.90
N GLY A 11 -16.21 1.98 6.64
CA GLY A 11 -15.23 1.90 5.55
C GLY A 11 -14.04 2.82 5.78
N ARG A 12 -14.27 4.05 6.26
CA ARG A 12 -13.20 4.99 6.64
C ARG A 12 -12.33 4.44 7.76
N THR A 13 -12.95 3.81 8.76
CA THR A 13 -12.25 3.19 9.87
C THR A 13 -11.39 2.03 9.39
N VAL A 14 -11.88 1.18 8.49
CA VAL A 14 -11.08 0.10 7.88
C VAL A 14 -9.86 0.66 7.18
N VAL A 15 -10.04 1.66 6.32
CA VAL A 15 -8.95 2.29 5.57
C VAL A 15 -7.90 2.90 6.52
N LEU A 16 -8.33 3.62 7.56
CA LEU A 16 -7.42 4.23 8.53
C LEU A 16 -6.73 3.19 9.43
N SER A 17 -7.47 2.18 9.89
CA SER A 17 -6.91 1.07 10.67
C SER A 17 -5.90 0.28 9.85
N SER A 18 -6.14 0.08 8.55
CA SER A 18 -5.19 -0.54 7.62
C SER A 18 -3.90 0.25 7.49
N PHE A 19 -3.97 1.58 7.42
CA PHE A 19 -2.77 2.42 7.46
C PHE A 19 -1.99 2.26 8.76
N LEU A 20 -2.67 2.36 9.91
CA LEU A 20 -2.02 2.37 11.22
C LEU A 20 -1.46 1.01 11.64
N LEU A 21 -2.19 -0.08 11.40
CA LEU A 21 -1.71 -1.45 11.69
C LEU A 21 -0.76 -1.96 10.61
N GLY A 22 -0.93 -1.47 9.39
CA GLY A 22 -0.19 -1.92 8.23
C GLY A 22 1.28 -1.53 8.25
N GLY A 23 1.57 -0.29 8.69
CA GLY A 23 2.94 0.20 8.82
C GLY A 23 3.83 -0.79 9.57
N PRO A 24 3.55 -1.12 10.85
CA PRO A 24 4.34 -2.10 11.61
C PRO A 24 4.33 -3.52 11.04
N SER A 25 3.20 -3.97 10.45
CA SER A 25 3.06 -5.36 10.02
C SER A 25 3.91 -5.69 8.79
N GLY A 26 4.11 -4.74 7.86
CA GLY A 26 4.88 -4.95 6.63
C GLY A 26 4.38 -6.08 5.72
N SER A 27 3.16 -6.59 5.95
CA SER A 27 2.55 -7.72 5.26
C SER A 27 1.08 -7.44 4.94
N GLY A 28 0.73 -7.54 3.67
CA GLY A 28 -0.60 -7.25 3.15
C GLY A 28 -1.61 -8.30 3.60
N VAL A 29 -1.27 -9.59 3.45
CA VAL A 29 -2.13 -10.69 3.90
C VAL A 29 -2.36 -10.65 5.41
N ALA A 30 -1.30 -10.47 6.21
CA ALA A 30 -1.43 -10.44 7.67
C ALA A 30 -2.32 -9.28 8.13
N THR A 31 -2.15 -8.09 7.54
CA THR A 31 -2.99 -6.92 7.82
C THR A 31 -4.44 -7.17 7.40
N THR A 32 -4.65 -7.74 6.22
CA THR A 32 -5.98 -8.09 5.68
C THR A 32 -6.72 -9.03 6.62
N VAL A 33 -6.05 -10.07 7.13
CA VAL A 33 -6.65 -11.05 8.05
C VAL A 33 -6.93 -10.42 9.41
N THR A 34 -5.96 -9.70 9.97
CA THR A 34 -6.07 -9.08 11.30
C THR A 34 -7.22 -8.06 11.34
N ILE A 35 -7.31 -7.20 10.34
CA ILE A 35 -8.39 -6.20 10.27
C ILE A 35 -9.69 -6.86 9.84
N GLY A 36 -9.65 -7.76 8.86
CA GLY A 36 -10.84 -8.40 8.30
C GLY A 36 -11.65 -9.15 9.34
N THR A 37 -10.99 -9.89 10.25
CA THR A 37 -11.67 -10.64 11.31
C THR A 37 -12.51 -9.77 12.24
N VAL A 38 -12.05 -8.54 12.52
CA VAL A 38 -12.76 -7.59 13.40
C VAL A 38 -13.73 -6.69 12.61
N ALA A 39 -13.32 -6.24 11.43
CA ALA A 39 -14.04 -5.24 10.65
C ALA A 39 -15.14 -5.82 9.76
N TYR A 40 -15.03 -7.08 9.31
CA TYR A 40 -16.03 -7.66 8.40
C TYR A 40 -17.45 -7.68 8.99
N PRO A 41 -17.68 -8.07 10.26
CA PRO A 41 -19.02 -7.99 10.86
C PRO A 41 -19.60 -6.57 10.83
N MET A 42 -18.75 -5.54 10.96
CA MET A 42 -19.16 -4.14 10.89
C MET A 42 -19.49 -3.73 9.45
N LEU A 43 -18.66 -4.13 8.47
CA LEU A 43 -18.89 -3.87 7.05
C LEU A 43 -20.18 -4.54 6.57
N ALA A 44 -20.43 -5.78 6.97
CA ALA A 44 -21.65 -6.52 6.66
C ALA A 44 -22.89 -5.83 7.24
N LYS A 45 -22.85 -5.37 8.50
CA LYS A 45 -23.94 -4.59 9.12
C LYS A 45 -24.19 -3.25 8.45
N ALA A 46 -23.15 -2.59 7.94
CA ALA A 46 -23.28 -1.34 7.18
C ALA A 46 -23.92 -1.55 5.79
N GLY A 47 -23.92 -2.79 5.28
CA GLY A 47 -24.54 -3.17 4.01
C GLY A 47 -23.54 -3.55 2.89
N TYR A 48 -22.25 -3.75 3.21
CA TYR A 48 -21.26 -4.08 2.18
C TYR A 48 -21.53 -5.48 1.64
N GLU A 49 -21.51 -5.62 0.32
CA GLU A 49 -21.49 -6.91 -0.34
C GLU A 49 -20.17 -7.65 -0.02
N LYS A 50 -20.23 -8.98 0.10
CA LYS A 50 -19.12 -9.81 0.60
C LYS A 50 -17.83 -9.66 -0.20
N ASN A 51 -17.92 -9.64 -1.53
CA ASN A 51 -16.76 -9.48 -2.41
C ASN A 51 -16.22 -8.04 -2.35
N ALA A 52 -17.10 -7.04 -2.29
CA ALA A 52 -16.71 -5.63 -2.13
C ALA A 52 -16.03 -5.37 -0.78
N ALA A 53 -16.54 -5.94 0.32
CA ALA A 53 -15.92 -5.89 1.63
C ALA A 53 -14.54 -6.56 1.61
N GLY A 54 -14.44 -7.77 1.04
CA GLY A 54 -13.18 -8.49 0.92
C GLY A 54 -12.15 -7.73 0.08
N GLY A 55 -12.58 -7.12 -1.03
CA GLY A 55 -11.73 -6.30 -1.87
C GLY A 55 -11.21 -5.05 -1.16
N LEU A 56 -12.05 -4.38 -0.35
CA LEU A 56 -11.64 -3.22 0.44
C LEU A 56 -10.61 -3.61 1.52
N LEU A 57 -10.84 -4.74 2.19
CA LEU A 57 -9.90 -5.26 3.20
C LEU A 57 -8.54 -5.62 2.59
N ALA A 58 -8.55 -6.30 1.44
CA ALA A 58 -7.33 -6.65 0.71
C ALA A 58 -6.58 -5.42 0.19
N ALA A 59 -7.29 -4.41 -0.30
CA ALA A 59 -6.69 -3.15 -0.74
C ALA A 59 -6.09 -2.37 0.45
N GLY A 60 -6.76 -2.35 1.60
CA GLY A 60 -6.20 -1.79 2.84
C GLY A 60 -4.93 -2.52 3.26
N GLY A 61 -4.92 -3.85 3.18
CA GLY A 61 -3.73 -4.67 3.40
C GLY A 61 -2.59 -4.34 2.43
N LEU A 62 -2.86 -4.17 1.14
CA LEU A 62 -1.83 -3.74 0.19
C LEU A 62 -1.25 -2.37 0.56
N GLY A 63 -2.12 -1.44 0.97
CA GLY A 63 -1.73 -0.13 1.50
C GLY A 63 -0.70 -0.21 2.62
N ALA A 64 -0.81 -1.22 3.49
CA ALA A 64 0.13 -1.46 4.59
C ALA A 64 1.58 -1.56 4.12
N ILE A 65 1.82 -2.32 3.05
CA ILE A 65 3.17 -2.63 2.56
C ILE A 65 3.82 -1.38 1.96
N ILE A 66 3.03 -0.54 1.31
CA ILE A 66 3.52 0.68 0.64
C ILE A 66 3.52 1.93 1.54
N SER A 67 3.09 1.80 2.81
CA SER A 67 3.03 2.93 3.75
C SER A 67 4.31 3.10 4.58
N PRO A 68 4.86 4.33 4.68
CA PRO A 68 5.81 4.67 5.73
C PRO A 68 5.22 4.41 7.12
N PRO A 69 6.05 4.07 8.13
CA PRO A 69 7.51 4.19 8.17
C PRO A 69 8.31 2.88 8.07
N VAL A 70 7.67 1.73 7.83
CA VAL A 70 8.40 0.45 7.73
C VAL A 70 8.48 -0.04 6.29
N LEU A 71 7.51 0.30 5.42
CA LEU A 71 7.52 -0.05 3.99
C LEU A 71 7.95 -1.50 3.68
N GLY A 72 7.50 -2.47 4.50
CA GLY A 72 7.90 -3.87 4.40
C GLY A 72 9.42 -4.12 4.36
N ALA A 73 9.82 -5.37 4.09
CA ALA A 73 11.25 -5.71 3.95
C ALA A 73 11.87 -5.14 2.65
N ALA A 74 11.04 -4.85 1.64
CA ALA A 74 11.50 -4.44 0.33
C ALA A 74 12.13 -3.04 0.32
N ALA A 75 11.68 -2.09 1.16
CA ALA A 75 12.29 -0.76 1.23
C ALA A 75 13.75 -0.79 1.70
N PHE A 76 14.10 -1.69 2.62
CA PHE A 76 15.50 -1.89 3.00
C PHE A 76 16.35 -2.39 1.83
N LEU A 77 15.79 -3.25 0.99
CA LEU A 77 16.47 -3.75 -0.20
C LEU A 77 16.61 -2.68 -1.28
N ILE A 78 15.63 -1.79 -1.44
CA ILE A 78 15.75 -0.62 -2.31
C ILE A 78 16.92 0.26 -1.84
N ALA A 79 16.97 0.60 -0.56
CA ALA A 79 18.06 1.38 0.02
C ALA A 79 19.43 0.71 -0.18
N GLU A 80 19.50 -0.61 0.02
CA GLU A 80 20.72 -1.39 -0.13
C GLU A 80 21.18 -1.52 -1.60
N PHE A 81 20.27 -1.73 -2.54
CA PHE A 81 20.59 -1.83 -3.97
C PHE A 81 21.05 -0.48 -4.54
N LEU A 82 20.33 0.59 -4.20
CA LEU A 82 20.63 1.94 -4.69
C LEU A 82 21.74 2.64 -3.90
N LYS A 83 22.17 2.07 -2.77
CA LYS A 83 23.14 2.67 -1.84
C LYS A 83 22.72 4.07 -1.37
N ILE A 84 21.42 4.25 -1.11
CA ILE A 84 20.82 5.50 -0.60
C ILE A 84 20.34 5.33 0.84
N SER A 85 20.00 6.44 1.51
CA SER A 85 19.42 6.36 2.85
C SER A 85 18.03 5.74 2.78
N TYR A 86 17.69 4.89 3.75
CA TYR A 86 16.33 4.38 3.89
C TYR A 86 15.32 5.51 4.15
N LEU A 87 15.74 6.61 4.78
CA LEU A 87 14.88 7.79 4.92
C LEU A 87 14.50 8.39 3.56
N ASP A 88 15.38 8.33 2.56
CA ASP A 88 15.06 8.77 1.21
C ASP A 88 14.00 7.84 0.58
N VAL A 89 14.10 6.52 0.81
CA VAL A 89 13.06 5.56 0.37
C VAL A 89 11.72 5.81 1.06
N LEU A 90 11.72 6.10 2.37
CA LEU A 90 10.50 6.50 3.08
C LEU A 90 9.87 7.74 2.47
N LEU A 91 10.69 8.75 2.18
CA LEU A 91 10.27 10.00 1.58
C LEU A 91 9.62 9.78 0.22
N MET A 92 10.23 8.96 -0.65
CA MET A 92 9.68 8.61 -1.96
C MET A 92 8.29 7.99 -1.89
N ALA A 93 7.97 7.24 -0.84
CA ALA A 93 6.68 6.57 -0.68
C ALA A 93 5.59 7.47 -0.09
N CYS A 94 5.92 8.62 0.50
CA CYS A 94 4.97 9.49 1.20
C CYS A 94 3.80 9.96 0.32
N ILE A 95 4.09 10.65 -0.80
CA ILE A 95 3.04 11.17 -1.69
C ILE A 95 2.22 10.03 -2.30
N PRO A 96 2.83 8.97 -2.89
CA PRO A 96 2.08 7.83 -3.40
C PRO A 96 1.15 7.18 -2.36
N THR A 97 1.62 7.05 -1.11
CA THR A 97 0.80 6.53 0.00
C THR A 97 -0.41 7.43 0.25
N ILE A 98 -0.20 8.75 0.34
CA ILE A 98 -1.29 9.71 0.54
C ILE A 98 -2.32 9.61 -0.59
N LEU A 99 -1.86 9.55 -1.85
CA LEU A 99 -2.73 9.40 -3.01
C LEU A 99 -3.50 8.07 -2.97
N PHE A 100 -2.85 6.98 -2.59
CA PHE A 100 -3.47 5.68 -2.44
C PHE A 100 -4.58 5.69 -1.37
N TYR A 101 -4.32 6.16 -0.16
CA TYR A 101 -5.34 6.21 0.89
C TYR A 101 -6.44 7.24 0.58
N ALA A 102 -6.11 8.39 0.00
CA ALA A 102 -7.09 9.37 -0.45
C ALA A 102 -8.06 8.74 -1.45
N SER A 103 -7.54 7.94 -2.39
CA SER A 103 -8.35 7.21 -3.36
C SER A 103 -9.25 6.17 -2.73
N LEU A 104 -8.75 5.39 -1.75
CA LEU A 104 -9.56 4.44 -0.99
C LEU A 104 -10.68 5.15 -0.23
N PHE A 105 -10.39 6.29 0.41
CA PHE A 105 -11.39 7.10 1.08
C PHE A 105 -12.48 7.57 0.09
N ILE A 106 -12.09 8.08 -1.07
CA ILE A 106 -13.03 8.48 -2.12
C ILE A 106 -13.89 7.29 -2.58
N MET A 107 -13.29 6.12 -2.82
CA MET A 107 -14.03 4.93 -3.24
C MET A 107 -15.01 4.46 -2.17
N VAL A 108 -14.64 4.51 -0.90
CA VAL A 108 -15.54 4.22 0.23
C VAL A 108 -16.73 5.18 0.27
N GLU A 109 -16.50 6.48 0.02
CA GLU A 109 -17.59 7.45 -0.09
C GLU A 109 -18.53 7.14 -1.24
N ILE A 110 -17.97 6.75 -2.39
CA ILE A 110 -18.75 6.39 -3.56
C ILE A 110 -19.55 5.11 -3.31
N ASP A 111 -18.94 4.07 -2.71
CA ASP A 111 -19.64 2.83 -2.32
C ASP A 111 -20.83 3.12 -1.41
N ALA A 112 -20.64 3.97 -0.40
CA ALA A 112 -21.70 4.29 0.53
C ALA A 112 -22.93 4.92 -0.14
N ARG A 113 -22.68 5.82 -1.10
CA ARG A 113 -23.74 6.45 -1.91
C ARG A 113 -24.37 5.47 -2.88
N LYS A 114 -23.55 4.67 -3.57
CA LYS A 114 -23.99 3.72 -4.59
C LYS A 114 -24.85 2.60 -4.02
N TYR A 115 -24.49 2.06 -2.87
CA TYR A 115 -25.21 0.94 -2.25
C TYR A 115 -26.28 1.39 -1.24
N GLY A 116 -26.45 2.70 -1.02
CA GLY A 116 -27.42 3.22 -0.06
C GLY A 116 -27.15 2.68 1.35
N MET A 117 -25.87 2.65 1.74
CA MET A 117 -25.41 2.04 2.98
C MET A 117 -26.12 2.67 4.18
N ARG A 118 -26.51 1.84 5.13
CA ARG A 118 -27.28 2.30 6.29
C ARG A 118 -26.34 2.95 7.31
N GLU A 119 -26.86 3.91 8.07
CA GLU A 119 -26.19 4.38 9.27
C GLU A 119 -26.14 3.23 10.28
N ALA A 120 -25.03 2.50 10.29
CA ALA A 120 -24.73 1.59 11.36
C ALA A 120 -24.12 2.43 12.50
N SER A 121 -24.96 2.87 13.43
CA SER A 121 -24.51 3.40 14.72
C SER A 121 -23.95 2.24 15.54
N PHE A 122 -22.63 2.13 15.60
CA PHE A 122 -21.98 1.29 16.60
C PHE A 122 -21.93 2.09 17.90
N GLU A 123 -22.37 1.48 19.01
CA GLU A 123 -22.15 2.06 20.32
C GLU A 123 -20.66 2.31 20.50
N ALA A 124 -20.28 3.57 20.68
CA ALA A 124 -18.90 3.95 20.91
C ALA A 124 -18.50 3.47 22.30
N VAL A 125 -17.76 2.37 22.38
CA VAL A 125 -17.29 1.81 23.66
C VAL A 125 -16.41 2.84 24.38
N GLU A 126 -15.50 3.52 23.67
CA GLU A 126 -14.71 4.67 24.15
C GLU A 126 -14.39 5.64 23.00
N GLY A 127 -14.18 6.94 23.32
CA GLY A 127 -13.79 7.94 22.33
C GLY A 127 -12.35 7.76 21.84
N VAL A 128 -12.06 8.13 20.58
CA VAL A 128 -10.71 8.01 19.97
C VAL A 128 -9.63 8.67 20.83
N TRP A 129 -9.92 9.84 21.42
CA TRP A 129 -8.98 10.55 22.29
C TRP A 129 -8.73 9.84 23.62
N VAL A 130 -9.75 9.18 24.18
CA VAL A 130 -9.61 8.38 25.40
C VAL A 130 -8.76 7.15 25.11
N LEU A 131 -9.05 6.45 24.00
CA LEU A 131 -8.27 5.29 23.57
C LEU A 131 -6.82 5.69 23.26
N ALA A 132 -6.61 6.79 22.55
CA ALA A 132 -5.28 7.31 22.24
C ALA A 132 -4.52 7.71 23.50
N ALA A 133 -5.14 8.43 24.44
CA ALA A 133 -4.52 8.79 25.72
C ALA A 133 -4.22 7.55 26.59
N ARG A 134 -5.03 6.50 26.47
CA ARG A 134 -4.90 5.27 27.25
C ARG A 134 -3.86 4.30 26.67
N TYR A 135 -3.66 4.29 25.36
CA TYR A 135 -2.80 3.36 24.62
C TYR A 135 -1.69 4.08 23.82
N TRP A 136 -1.37 5.33 24.18
CA TRP A 136 -0.41 6.18 23.47
C TRP A 136 0.97 5.53 23.30
N PHE A 137 1.37 4.70 24.26
CA PHE A 137 2.67 4.03 24.29
C PHE A 137 2.87 3.04 23.12
N HIS A 138 1.80 2.52 22.50
CA HIS A 138 1.93 1.66 21.31
C HIS A 138 2.48 2.41 20.09
N PHE A 139 2.22 3.72 19.98
CA PHE A 139 2.77 4.56 18.90
C PHE A 139 4.27 4.83 19.10
N PHE A 140 4.79 4.63 20.31
CA PHE A 140 6.19 4.91 20.62
C PHE A 140 7.13 4.00 19.83
N SER A 141 6.76 2.74 19.59
CA SER A 141 7.54 1.83 18.74
C SER A 141 7.69 2.39 17.33
N LEU A 142 6.60 2.86 16.73
CA LEU A 142 6.58 3.45 15.39
C LEU A 142 7.42 4.72 15.30
N ILE A 143 7.24 5.63 16.27
CA ILE A 143 7.96 6.91 16.34
C ILE A 143 9.45 6.66 16.59
N SER A 144 9.79 5.69 17.43
CA SER A 144 11.18 5.38 17.78
C SER A 144 12.00 4.91 16.58
N ILE A 145 11.41 4.16 15.64
CA ILE A 145 12.09 3.76 14.40
C ILE A 145 12.55 5.02 13.65
N ILE A 146 11.63 5.95 13.37
CA ILE A 146 11.94 7.19 12.65
C ILE A 146 12.94 8.04 13.43
N ALA A 147 12.76 8.16 14.75
CA ALA A 147 13.63 8.97 15.60
C ALA A 147 15.08 8.46 15.60
N PHE A 148 15.30 7.16 15.78
CA PHE A 148 16.65 6.59 15.73
C PHE A 148 17.29 6.74 14.36
N MET A 149 16.51 6.63 13.28
CA MET A 149 17.01 6.87 11.94
C MET A 149 17.40 8.32 11.69
N LEU A 150 16.61 9.27 12.19
CA LEU A 150 16.94 10.70 12.13
C LEU A 150 18.17 11.05 12.96
N LEU A 151 18.42 10.30 14.04
CA LEU A 151 19.65 10.38 14.85
C LEU A 151 20.87 9.74 14.17
N GLY A 152 20.72 9.19 12.96
CA GLY A 152 21.80 8.62 12.16
C GLY A 152 22.10 7.14 12.43
N PHE A 153 21.26 6.45 13.21
CA PHE A 153 21.40 4.99 13.36
C PHE A 153 21.03 4.28 12.06
N SER A 154 21.65 3.12 11.82
CA SER A 154 21.27 2.27 10.69
C SER A 154 19.81 1.82 10.84
N PRO A 155 19.14 1.48 9.73
CA PRO A 155 17.76 1.02 9.79
C PRO A 155 17.60 -0.25 10.63
N THR A 156 18.59 -1.16 10.59
CA THR A 156 18.64 -2.39 11.41
C THR A 156 18.76 -2.09 12.91
N MET A 157 19.64 -1.17 13.31
CA MET A 157 19.79 -0.76 14.71
C MET A 157 18.55 -0.02 15.22
N SER A 158 17.92 0.78 14.35
CA SER A 158 16.68 1.51 14.68
C SER A 158 15.53 0.56 15.00
N VAL A 159 15.36 -0.51 14.22
CA VAL A 159 14.36 -1.57 14.49
C VAL A 159 14.69 -2.34 15.79
N LEU A 160 15.97 -2.63 16.05
CA LEU A 160 16.39 -3.29 17.28
C LEU A 160 16.04 -2.45 18.52
N TYR A 161 16.41 -1.17 18.52
CA TYR A 161 16.09 -0.26 19.62
C TYR A 161 14.59 0.00 19.73
N ALA A 162 13.86 0.12 18.62
CA ALA A 162 12.40 0.21 18.64
C ALA A 162 11.73 -1.02 19.26
N THR A 163 12.30 -2.22 19.03
CA THR A 163 11.83 -3.47 19.65
C THR A 163 12.09 -3.46 21.15
N MET A 164 13.25 -2.99 21.60
CA MET A 164 13.55 -2.82 23.04
C MET A 164 12.60 -1.80 23.69
N VAL A 165 12.34 -0.69 23.01
CA VAL A 165 11.40 0.33 23.48
C VAL A 165 9.96 -0.21 23.53
N SER A 166 9.54 -1.02 22.55
CA SER A 166 8.26 -1.74 22.57
C SER A 166 8.16 -2.71 23.75
N LEU A 167 9.24 -3.42 24.08
CA LEU A 167 9.31 -4.30 25.24
C LEU A 167 9.16 -3.52 26.56
N ILE A 168 9.85 -2.39 26.69
CA ILE A 168 9.77 -1.54 27.90
C ILE A 168 8.37 -0.94 28.05
N THR A 169 7.80 -0.42 26.96
CA THR A 169 6.47 0.22 26.97
C THR A 169 5.33 -0.79 27.16
N SER A 170 5.50 -2.04 26.73
CA SER A 170 4.56 -3.13 27.03
C SER A 170 4.35 -3.31 28.54
N CYS A 171 5.39 -3.08 29.35
CA CYS A 171 5.32 -3.13 30.82
C CYS A 171 4.66 -1.89 31.46
N PHE A 172 4.17 -0.91 30.72
CA PHE A 172 3.47 0.24 31.36
C PHE A 172 2.06 -0.11 31.81
N ARG A 173 1.50 -1.23 31.33
CA ARG A 173 0.15 -1.65 31.67
C ARG A 173 0.01 -3.15 31.76
N SER A 174 -0.76 -3.62 32.75
CA SER A 174 -1.05 -5.03 33.01
C SER A 174 -1.64 -5.76 31.80
N ASP A 175 -2.52 -5.08 31.06
CA ASP A 175 -3.32 -5.67 29.98
C ASP A 175 -2.48 -5.96 28.71
N THR A 176 -1.34 -5.28 28.57
CA THR A 176 -0.47 -5.34 27.39
C THR A 176 0.92 -5.90 27.71
N SER A 177 1.15 -6.34 28.95
CA SER A 177 2.47 -6.77 29.41
C SER A 177 2.85 -8.12 28.80
N LEU A 178 3.94 -8.14 28.04
CA LEU A 178 4.58 -9.35 27.50
C LEU A 178 5.19 -10.20 28.61
N ILE A 179 5.50 -9.60 29.77
CA ILE A 179 5.99 -10.25 30.97
C ILE A 179 4.86 -10.21 32.01
N PRO A 180 4.13 -11.30 32.27
CA PRO A 180 3.00 -11.28 33.17
C PRO A 180 3.43 -10.92 34.60
N TYR A 181 2.82 -9.90 35.20
CA TYR A 181 3.02 -9.55 36.61
C TYR A 181 2.63 -10.70 37.56
N ASP A 182 1.74 -11.60 37.11
CA ASP A 182 1.29 -12.79 37.83
C ASP A 182 2.30 -13.95 37.85
N LEU A 183 3.51 -13.80 37.28
CA LEU A 183 4.61 -14.75 37.47
C LEU A 183 4.95 -14.98 38.96
N LEU A 184 4.66 -13.99 39.81
CA LEU A 184 4.85 -14.03 41.27
C LEU A 184 3.63 -14.56 42.05
N LYS A 185 2.46 -14.76 41.44
CA LYS A 185 1.33 -15.41 42.11
C LYS A 185 1.51 -16.93 42.06
N ALA A 186 1.28 -17.57 43.21
CA ALA A 186 1.35 -19.01 43.36
C ALA A 186 0.28 -19.68 42.48
N ASP A 187 0.72 -20.40 41.45
CA ASP A 187 -0.13 -21.19 40.55
C ASP A 187 0.47 -22.61 40.47
N HIS A 188 -0.39 -23.63 40.38
CA HIS A 188 -0.04 -25.06 40.47
C HIS A 188 0.61 -25.64 39.20
N ARG A 189 0.99 -24.80 38.22
CA ARG A 189 1.59 -25.22 36.94
C ARG A 189 3.10 -25.45 37.05
N SER A 190 3.61 -26.45 36.32
CA SER A 190 5.05 -26.76 36.26
C SER A 190 5.87 -25.59 35.72
N TRP A 191 7.05 -25.34 36.31
CA TRP A 191 7.92 -24.20 36.01
C TRP A 191 8.29 -24.08 34.52
N SER A 192 8.49 -25.21 33.83
CA SER A 192 8.80 -25.26 32.39
C SER A 192 7.64 -24.79 31.51
N GLN A 193 6.40 -25.11 31.88
CA GLN A 193 5.19 -24.65 31.16
C GLN A 193 4.97 -23.15 31.38
N ARG A 194 5.24 -22.64 32.59
CA ARG A 194 5.14 -21.21 32.91
C ARG A 194 6.12 -20.38 32.09
N PHE A 195 7.35 -20.86 31.89
CA PHE A 195 8.35 -20.17 31.07
C PHE A 195 7.91 -20.11 29.60
N LEU A 196 7.53 -21.24 28.99
CA LEU A 196 7.08 -21.29 27.60
C LEU A 196 5.80 -20.49 27.32
N ASP A 197 4.96 -20.28 28.33
CA ASP A 197 3.72 -19.51 28.18
C ASP A 197 3.89 -17.99 28.24
N ILE A 198 5.08 -17.48 28.62
CA ILE A 198 5.36 -16.04 28.71
C ILE A 198 5.17 -15.38 27.33
N GLY A 199 4.44 -14.27 27.29
CA GLY A 199 4.18 -13.52 26.05
C GLY A 199 5.45 -13.13 25.30
N LEU A 200 6.50 -12.73 26.03
CA LEU A 200 7.83 -12.47 25.48
C LEU A 200 8.44 -13.69 24.76
N ILE A 201 8.34 -14.90 25.33
CA ILE A 201 8.92 -16.11 24.72
C ILE A 201 8.13 -16.48 23.48
N LYS A 202 6.80 -16.39 23.52
CA LYS A 202 5.95 -16.59 22.34
C LYS A 202 6.26 -15.59 21.23
N ALA A 203 6.49 -14.32 21.58
CA ALA A 203 6.87 -13.28 20.63
C ALA A 203 8.27 -13.53 20.01
N LEU A 204 9.26 -13.90 20.83
CA LEU A 204 10.62 -14.24 20.36
C LEU A 204 10.61 -15.50 19.50
N GLN A 205 9.87 -16.54 19.89
CA GLN A 205 9.67 -17.74 19.10
C GLN A 205 9.01 -17.41 17.76
N GLY A 206 7.95 -16.60 17.77
CA GLY A 206 7.27 -16.13 16.57
C GLY A 206 8.20 -15.35 15.64
N GLY A 207 9.03 -14.46 16.18
CA GLY A 207 10.05 -13.72 15.43
C GLY A 207 11.14 -14.62 14.84
N ALA A 208 11.64 -15.59 15.62
CA ALA A 208 12.64 -16.55 15.16
C ALA A 208 12.11 -17.42 14.02
N VAL A 209 10.91 -17.98 14.17
CA VAL A 209 10.25 -18.78 13.12
C VAL A 209 9.92 -17.93 11.90
N GLY A 210 9.41 -16.71 12.10
CA GLY A 210 9.11 -15.78 11.01
C GLY A 210 10.35 -15.38 10.20
N THR A 211 11.51 -15.24 10.84
CA THR A 211 12.77 -14.89 10.19
C THR A 211 13.29 -16.00 9.27
N LEU A 212 13.02 -17.27 9.56
CA LEU A 212 13.48 -18.40 8.74
C LEU A 212 12.99 -18.28 7.29
N GLY A 213 11.72 -17.92 7.09
CA GLY A 213 11.15 -17.74 5.75
C GLY A 213 11.82 -16.60 4.97
N VAL A 214 12.09 -15.47 5.64
CA VAL A 214 12.78 -14.32 5.03
C VAL A 214 14.24 -14.67 4.71
N ALA A 215 14.95 -15.33 5.63
CA ALA A 215 16.35 -15.70 5.47
C ALA A 215 16.57 -16.66 4.28
N VAL A 216 15.75 -17.72 4.17
CA VAL A 216 15.82 -18.66 3.04
C VAL A 216 15.50 -17.95 1.73
N THR A 217 14.47 -17.09 1.72
CA THR A 217 14.09 -16.31 0.54
C THR A 217 15.21 -15.38 0.07
N CYS A 218 15.83 -14.63 0.99
CA CYS A 218 16.96 -13.75 0.67
C CYS A 218 18.19 -14.54 0.19
N ALA A 219 18.48 -15.70 0.78
CA ALA A 219 19.59 -16.55 0.35
C ALA A 219 19.38 -17.07 -1.08
N CYS A 220 18.20 -17.61 -1.39
CA CYS A 220 17.85 -18.07 -2.74
C CYS A 220 17.84 -16.91 -3.75
N ALA A 221 17.25 -15.77 -3.37
CA ALA A 221 17.21 -14.59 -4.23
C ALA A 221 18.62 -14.04 -4.49
N GLY A 222 19.53 -14.06 -3.51
CA GLY A 222 20.93 -13.68 -3.68
C GLY A 222 21.67 -14.58 -4.68
N LEU A 223 21.41 -15.90 -4.67
CA LEU A 223 21.95 -16.82 -5.69
C LEU A 223 21.42 -16.50 -7.09
N ILE A 224 20.13 -16.18 -7.21
CA ILE A 224 19.52 -15.77 -8.49
C ILE A 224 20.15 -14.45 -8.96
N VAL A 225 20.22 -13.43 -8.11
CA VAL A 225 20.84 -12.13 -8.41
C VAL A 225 22.28 -12.31 -8.86
N GLY A 226 23.07 -13.09 -8.10
CA GLY A 226 24.47 -13.36 -8.40
C GLY A 226 24.65 -14.04 -9.76
N THR A 227 23.88 -15.09 -10.03
CA THR A 227 23.95 -15.81 -11.31
C THR A 227 23.50 -14.93 -12.48
N VAL A 228 22.37 -14.22 -12.37
CA VAL A 228 21.84 -13.34 -13.42
C VAL A 228 22.77 -12.16 -13.70
N THR A 229 23.40 -11.59 -12.66
CA THR A 229 24.34 -10.47 -12.80
C THR A 229 25.65 -10.93 -13.45
N LEU A 230 26.26 -12.02 -12.96
CA LEU A 230 27.53 -12.53 -13.48
C LEU A 230 27.43 -13.11 -14.90
N THR A 231 26.27 -13.67 -15.26
CA THR A 231 26.03 -14.18 -16.64
C THR A 231 25.61 -13.08 -17.62
N GLY A 232 25.28 -11.87 -17.15
CA GLY A 232 24.77 -10.78 -17.97
C GLY A 232 23.34 -11.01 -18.50
N LEU A 233 22.63 -12.00 -17.97
CA LEU A 233 21.29 -12.39 -18.40
C LEU A 233 20.28 -11.24 -18.22
N GLY A 234 20.39 -10.45 -17.14
CA GLY A 234 19.52 -9.29 -16.90
C GLY A 234 19.63 -8.22 -18.01
N LEU A 235 20.85 -7.95 -18.48
CA LEU A 235 21.08 -7.01 -19.59
C LEU A 235 20.53 -7.52 -20.92
N LYS A 236 20.56 -8.84 -21.15
CA LYS A 236 19.98 -9.49 -22.33
C LYS A 236 18.46 -9.44 -22.30
N PHE A 237 17.83 -9.80 -21.17
CA PHE A 237 16.38 -9.65 -21.00
C PHE A 237 15.94 -8.21 -21.19
N SER A 238 16.65 -7.25 -20.61
CA SER A 238 16.35 -5.82 -20.81
C SER A 238 16.44 -5.42 -22.29
N GLY A 239 17.42 -5.94 -23.03
CA GLY A 239 17.54 -5.72 -24.47
C GLY A 239 16.34 -6.28 -25.25
N ILE A 240 15.93 -7.51 -24.95
CA ILE A 240 14.75 -8.15 -25.56
C ILE A 240 13.49 -7.31 -25.31
N VAL A 241 13.26 -6.89 -24.06
CA VAL A 241 12.07 -6.09 -23.72
C VAL A 241 12.04 -4.77 -24.50
N ILE A 242 13.18 -4.07 -24.60
CA ILE A 242 13.29 -2.81 -25.33
C ILE A 242 13.08 -3.02 -26.84
N GLU A 243 13.62 -4.10 -27.40
CA GLU A 243 13.48 -4.45 -28.81
C GLU A 243 12.02 -4.75 -29.17
N TYR A 244 11.34 -5.58 -28.37
CA TYR A 244 9.90 -5.83 -28.52
C TYR A 244 9.05 -4.57 -28.30
N ALA A 245 9.53 -3.62 -27.51
CA ALA A 245 8.89 -2.33 -27.29
C ALA A 245 9.22 -1.29 -28.38
N ALA A 246 10.05 -1.64 -29.37
CA ALA A 246 10.55 -0.73 -30.40
C ALA A 246 11.16 0.56 -29.82
N GLY A 247 11.80 0.48 -28.66
CA GLY A 247 12.37 1.64 -27.95
C GLY A 247 11.35 2.53 -27.23
N SER A 248 10.05 2.20 -27.25
CA SER A 248 9.02 2.97 -26.53
C SER A 248 9.11 2.73 -25.03
N LEU A 249 9.24 3.83 -24.27
CA LEU A 249 9.25 3.78 -22.80
C LEU A 249 7.92 3.26 -22.23
N LEU A 250 6.78 3.65 -22.81
CA LEU A 250 5.47 3.19 -22.38
C LEU A 250 5.32 1.67 -22.54
N LEU A 251 5.67 1.14 -23.71
CA LEU A 251 5.59 -0.31 -23.95
C LEU A 251 6.58 -1.08 -23.07
N THR A 252 7.79 -0.54 -22.87
CA THR A 252 8.79 -1.13 -21.97
C THR A 252 8.30 -1.17 -20.52
N ALA A 253 7.63 -0.12 -20.06
CA ALA A 253 7.02 -0.09 -18.72
C ALA A 253 5.87 -1.10 -18.59
N ILE A 254 5.03 -1.24 -19.63
CA ILE A 254 3.95 -2.25 -19.65
C ILE A 254 4.52 -3.67 -19.63
N TYR A 255 5.52 -3.98 -20.46
CA TYR A 255 6.15 -5.30 -20.46
C TYR A 255 6.87 -5.58 -19.15
N THR A 256 7.56 -4.59 -18.59
CA THR A 256 8.17 -4.69 -17.26
C THR A 256 7.10 -5.00 -16.21
N ALA A 257 5.99 -4.27 -16.18
CA ALA A 257 4.87 -4.52 -15.27
C ALA A 257 4.32 -5.95 -15.40
N LEU A 258 4.16 -6.46 -16.63
CA LEU A 258 3.73 -7.84 -16.89
C LEU A 258 4.73 -8.87 -16.38
N ILE A 259 6.03 -8.64 -16.58
CA ILE A 259 7.09 -9.51 -16.06
C ILE A 259 7.05 -9.55 -14.53
N VAL A 260 6.98 -8.39 -13.87
CA VAL A 260 6.92 -8.33 -12.40
C VAL A 260 5.66 -9.01 -11.88
N TRP A 261 4.52 -8.81 -12.53
CA TRP A 261 3.30 -9.51 -12.18
C TRP A 261 3.49 -11.02 -12.29
N VAL A 262 3.89 -11.55 -13.45
CA VAL A 262 4.03 -13.01 -13.67
C VAL A 262 5.01 -13.64 -12.69
N VAL A 263 6.16 -13.00 -12.46
CA VAL A 263 7.16 -13.48 -11.50
C VAL A 263 6.61 -13.44 -10.07
N GLY A 264 5.90 -12.36 -9.71
CA GLY A 264 5.31 -12.19 -8.39
C GLY A 264 4.18 -13.17 -8.04
N LEU A 265 3.55 -13.81 -9.02
CA LEU A 265 2.48 -14.79 -8.76
C LEU A 265 2.93 -15.97 -7.90
N ALA A 266 4.20 -16.37 -7.98
CA ALA A 266 4.72 -17.59 -7.37
C ALA A 266 5.52 -17.37 -6.07
N VAL A 267 5.86 -16.11 -5.74
CA VAL A 267 6.84 -15.81 -4.68
C VAL A 267 6.42 -14.60 -3.83
N PRO A 268 6.91 -14.47 -2.58
CA PRO A 268 6.63 -13.31 -1.75
C PRO A 268 7.09 -11.98 -2.39
N VAL A 269 6.45 -10.86 -2.02
CA VAL A 269 6.76 -9.50 -2.54
C VAL A 269 8.26 -9.19 -2.51
N THR A 270 8.94 -9.48 -1.40
CA THR A 270 10.38 -9.28 -1.24
C THR A 270 11.19 -10.05 -2.27
N ALA A 271 10.83 -11.32 -2.53
CA ALA A 271 11.50 -12.18 -3.50
C ALA A 271 11.27 -11.69 -4.93
N SER A 272 10.01 -11.37 -5.25
CA SER A 272 9.60 -10.82 -6.54
C SER A 272 10.39 -9.55 -6.86
N TYR A 273 10.46 -8.62 -5.89
CA TYR A 273 11.23 -7.39 -6.04
C TYR A 273 12.71 -7.67 -6.33
N ILE A 274 13.38 -8.56 -5.57
CA ILE A 274 14.80 -8.86 -5.78
C ILE A 274 15.06 -9.39 -7.20
N ILE A 275 14.24 -10.35 -7.64
CA ILE A 275 14.40 -10.95 -8.97
C ILE A 275 14.15 -9.90 -10.06
N CYS A 276 13.07 -9.14 -9.94
CA CYS A 276 12.67 -8.16 -10.95
C CYS A 276 13.55 -6.91 -10.97
N ALA A 277 14.15 -6.52 -9.84
CA ALA A 277 15.12 -5.43 -9.79
C ALA A 277 16.34 -5.72 -10.66
N VAL A 278 16.80 -6.98 -10.72
CA VAL A 278 17.94 -7.36 -11.56
C VAL A 278 17.54 -7.60 -13.01
N VAL A 279 16.36 -8.16 -13.25
CA VAL A 279 15.92 -8.56 -14.60
C VAL A 279 15.29 -7.42 -15.38
N ALA A 280 14.48 -6.58 -14.74
CA ALA A 280 13.59 -5.65 -15.42
C ALA A 280 13.92 -4.17 -15.15
N ALA A 281 14.45 -3.80 -13.98
CA ALA A 281 14.86 -2.40 -13.73
C ALA A 281 15.87 -1.87 -14.77
N PRO A 282 16.88 -2.64 -15.24
CA PRO A 282 17.83 -2.14 -16.23
C PRO A 282 17.18 -1.79 -17.58
N ALA A 283 16.01 -2.34 -17.91
CA ALA A 283 15.27 -1.99 -19.12
C ALA A 283 14.74 -0.56 -19.07
N LEU A 284 14.20 -0.15 -17.91
CA LEU A 284 13.71 1.20 -17.68
C LEU A 284 14.87 2.20 -17.58
N ILE A 285 15.94 1.84 -16.86
CA ILE A 285 17.11 2.70 -16.68
C ILE A 285 17.80 3.00 -18.02
N LYS A 286 17.90 2.00 -18.91
CA LYS A 286 18.45 2.19 -20.27
C LYS A 286 17.66 3.18 -21.13
N LEU A 287 16.37 3.38 -20.84
CA LEU A 287 15.51 4.35 -21.53
C LEU A 287 15.46 5.71 -20.83
N GLY A 288 16.35 5.95 -19.87
CA GLY A 288 16.51 7.26 -19.20
C GLY A 288 15.71 7.45 -17.92
N VAL A 289 15.06 6.40 -17.41
CA VAL A 289 14.35 6.45 -16.13
C VAL A 289 15.37 6.46 -14.99
N PRO A 290 15.29 7.38 -14.00
CA PRO A 290 16.19 7.36 -12.86
C PRO A 290 16.11 6.05 -12.08
N ASP A 291 17.25 5.58 -11.56
CA ASP A 291 17.36 4.28 -10.87
C ASP A 291 16.33 4.14 -9.74
N PHE A 292 16.18 5.16 -8.90
CA PHE A 292 15.21 5.12 -7.80
C PHE A 292 13.76 5.03 -8.28
N ALA A 293 13.42 5.69 -9.39
CA ALA A 293 12.08 5.62 -9.98
C ALA A 293 11.83 4.23 -10.59
N ALA A 294 12.83 3.65 -11.27
CA ALA A 294 12.73 2.29 -11.78
C ALA A 294 12.56 1.26 -10.64
N HIS A 295 13.36 1.36 -9.57
CA HIS A 295 13.23 0.47 -8.42
C HIS A 295 11.90 0.65 -7.68
N MET A 296 11.40 1.87 -7.53
CA MET A 296 10.06 2.12 -6.99
C MET A 296 8.98 1.53 -7.91
N PHE A 297 9.11 1.65 -9.23
CA PHE A 297 8.17 1.02 -10.18
C PHE A 297 8.08 -0.50 -9.96
N ILE A 298 9.23 -1.17 -9.90
CA ILE A 298 9.30 -2.61 -9.64
C ILE A 298 8.72 -2.95 -8.27
N PHE A 299 9.00 -2.15 -7.24
CA PHE A 299 8.45 -2.36 -5.91
C PHE A 299 6.92 -2.32 -5.91
N TYR A 300 6.31 -1.28 -6.48
CA TYR A 300 4.84 -1.17 -6.56
C TYR A 300 4.22 -2.36 -7.29
N TYR A 301 4.80 -2.76 -8.44
CA TYR A 301 4.30 -3.91 -9.18
C TYR A 301 4.53 -5.25 -8.47
N ALA A 302 5.60 -5.37 -7.68
CA ALA A 302 5.82 -6.53 -6.84
C ALA A 302 4.75 -6.60 -5.74
N VAL A 303 4.38 -5.48 -5.11
CA VAL A 303 3.27 -5.45 -4.14
C VAL A 303 1.94 -5.77 -4.81
N LEU A 304 1.67 -5.20 -5.98
CA LEU A 304 0.42 -5.41 -6.72
C LEU A 304 0.24 -6.86 -7.20
N SER A 305 1.34 -7.59 -7.43
CA SER A 305 1.28 -9.02 -7.75
C SER A 305 0.57 -9.84 -6.66
N GLU A 306 0.66 -9.43 -5.39
CA GLU A 306 0.03 -10.10 -4.24
C GLU A 306 -1.51 -10.05 -4.28
N VAL A 307 -2.08 -9.01 -4.91
CA VAL A 307 -3.53 -8.84 -5.08
C VAL A 307 -4.00 -9.25 -6.47
N SER A 308 -3.12 -9.83 -7.30
CA SER A 308 -3.40 -10.10 -8.70
C SER A 308 -3.72 -11.56 -9.01
N PRO A 309 -4.68 -11.84 -9.92
CA PRO A 309 -4.96 -13.21 -10.36
C PRO A 309 -3.73 -13.86 -11.01
N PRO A 310 -3.55 -15.20 -10.89
CA PRO A 310 -4.47 -16.18 -10.30
C PRO A 310 -4.29 -16.48 -8.81
N THR A 311 -3.19 -16.07 -8.17
CA THR A 311 -2.87 -16.47 -6.79
C THR A 311 -3.42 -15.53 -5.71
N ALA A 312 -3.44 -14.21 -5.97
CA ALA A 312 -4.11 -13.17 -5.17
C ALA A 312 -4.28 -13.47 -3.66
N LEU A 313 -3.17 -13.65 -2.94
CA LEU A 313 -3.16 -14.17 -1.57
C LEU A 313 -4.00 -13.33 -0.60
N SER A 314 -3.88 -12.00 -0.67
CA SER A 314 -4.63 -11.07 0.18
C SER A 314 -6.15 -11.13 -0.09
N PRO A 315 -6.63 -11.00 -1.34
CA PRO A 315 -8.04 -11.19 -1.67
C PRO A 315 -8.61 -12.57 -1.32
N PHE A 316 -7.83 -13.64 -1.46
CA PHE A 316 -8.27 -15.00 -1.12
C PHE A 316 -8.44 -15.16 0.39
N ALA A 317 -7.51 -14.64 1.19
CA ALA A 317 -7.64 -14.59 2.64
C ALA A 317 -8.84 -13.74 3.06
N ALA A 318 -9.06 -12.59 2.40
CA ALA A 318 -10.23 -11.76 2.64
C ALA A 318 -11.54 -12.50 2.30
N ALA A 319 -11.59 -13.20 1.16
CA ALA A 319 -12.76 -13.98 0.75
C ALA A 319 -13.08 -15.11 1.75
N ALA A 320 -12.06 -15.74 2.35
CA ALA A 320 -12.24 -16.73 3.40
C ALA A 320 -12.89 -16.14 4.66
N ILE A 321 -12.62 -14.87 4.97
CA ILE A 321 -13.23 -14.17 6.12
C ILE A 321 -14.64 -13.68 5.77
N THR A 322 -14.85 -13.12 4.58
CA THR A 322 -16.14 -12.56 4.18
C THR A 322 -17.14 -13.63 3.70
N GLY A 323 -16.66 -14.83 3.37
CA GLY A 323 -17.45 -15.86 2.70
C GLY A 323 -17.86 -15.45 1.28
N GLY A 324 -17.04 -14.61 0.62
CA GLY A 324 -17.16 -14.21 -0.77
C GLY A 324 -16.52 -15.22 -1.73
N ASP A 325 -16.68 -14.98 -3.03
CA ASP A 325 -15.98 -15.73 -4.08
C ASP A 325 -14.55 -15.17 -4.23
N PRO A 326 -13.49 -16.01 -4.15
CA PRO A 326 -12.12 -15.53 -4.19
C PRO A 326 -11.79 -14.72 -5.45
N TYR A 327 -12.24 -15.16 -6.63
CA TYR A 327 -11.95 -14.47 -7.89
C TYR A 327 -12.71 -13.15 -8.02
N LYS A 328 -13.99 -13.11 -7.63
CA LYS A 328 -14.76 -11.86 -7.61
C LYS A 328 -14.19 -10.88 -6.59
N THR A 329 -13.74 -11.37 -5.43
CA THR A 329 -13.07 -10.57 -4.40
C THR A 329 -11.76 -9.98 -4.93
N THR A 330 -10.98 -10.75 -5.68
CA THR A 330 -9.77 -10.25 -6.36
C THR A 330 -10.08 -9.14 -7.35
N LEU A 331 -11.12 -9.29 -8.18
CA LEU A 331 -11.54 -8.25 -9.12
C LEU A 331 -12.03 -6.98 -8.40
N GLN A 332 -12.70 -7.12 -7.25
CA GLN A 332 -13.03 -5.97 -6.40
C GLN A 332 -11.78 -5.33 -5.80
N SER A 333 -10.80 -6.11 -5.35
CA SER A 333 -9.51 -5.60 -4.86
C SER A 333 -8.81 -4.77 -5.92
N TRP A 334 -8.75 -5.25 -7.16
CA TRP A 334 -8.18 -4.52 -8.30
C TRP A 334 -8.85 -3.18 -8.56
N LYS A 335 -10.17 -3.13 -8.42
CA LYS A 335 -10.93 -1.89 -8.52
C LYS A 335 -10.50 -0.89 -7.44
N TYR A 336 -10.27 -1.34 -6.20
CA TYR A 336 -9.79 -0.49 -5.11
C TYR A 336 -8.31 -0.13 -5.19
N THR A 337 -7.46 -1.01 -5.73
CA THR A 337 -6.02 -0.79 -5.85
C THR A 337 -5.61 -0.13 -7.17
N LEU A 338 -6.56 0.18 -8.06
CA LEU A 338 -6.32 0.84 -9.34
C LEU A 338 -5.37 2.05 -9.26
N PRO A 339 -5.44 2.92 -8.24
CA PRO A 339 -4.54 4.07 -8.14
C PRO A 339 -3.08 3.65 -7.91
N ALA A 340 -2.85 2.55 -7.18
CA ALA A 340 -1.51 1.98 -7.03
C ALA A 340 -0.96 1.39 -8.33
N PHE A 341 -1.81 0.96 -9.27
CA PHE A 341 -1.36 0.56 -10.62
C PHE A 341 -0.94 1.77 -11.48
N LEU A 342 -1.57 2.93 -11.29
CA LEU A 342 -1.38 4.08 -12.17
C LEU A 342 -0.24 5.00 -11.74
N VAL A 343 -0.10 5.27 -10.44
CA VAL A 343 0.94 6.16 -9.92
C VAL A 343 2.36 5.79 -10.39
N PRO A 344 2.74 4.50 -10.46
CA PRO A 344 4.05 4.11 -10.97
C PRO A 344 4.33 4.53 -12.40
N PHE A 345 3.33 4.52 -13.28
CA PHE A 345 3.53 4.99 -14.64
C PHE A 345 3.78 6.50 -14.71
N VAL A 346 3.23 7.29 -13.80
CA VAL A 346 3.45 8.75 -13.79
C VAL A 346 4.92 9.06 -13.60
N PHE A 347 5.56 8.48 -12.58
CA PHE A 347 6.97 8.77 -12.28
C PHE A 347 7.98 8.04 -13.17
N VAL A 348 7.53 7.12 -14.03
CA VAL A 348 8.36 6.46 -15.05
C VAL A 348 8.27 7.17 -16.39
N LEU A 349 7.08 7.61 -16.80
CA LEU A 349 6.84 8.13 -18.15
C LEU A 349 6.98 9.64 -18.27
N ASP A 350 6.70 10.38 -17.19
CA ASP A 350 6.86 11.82 -17.14
C ASP A 350 8.14 12.16 -16.35
N PRO A 351 9.11 12.87 -16.95
CA PRO A 351 10.28 13.38 -16.23
C PRO A 351 9.92 14.23 -15.00
N GLN A 352 8.82 14.99 -15.05
CA GLN A 352 8.32 15.74 -13.89
C GLN A 352 7.63 14.81 -12.88
N GLY A 353 7.16 13.64 -13.32
CA GLY A 353 6.52 12.61 -12.51
C GLY A 353 7.36 12.14 -11.34
N VAL A 354 8.69 12.22 -11.47
CA VAL A 354 9.67 11.97 -10.41
C VAL A 354 9.44 12.89 -9.18
N GLY A 355 8.79 14.04 -9.36
CA GLY A 355 8.34 14.91 -8.27
C GLY A 355 7.36 14.23 -7.31
N LEU A 356 6.59 13.22 -7.75
CA LEU A 356 5.77 12.38 -6.86
C LEU A 356 6.62 11.55 -5.90
N LEU A 357 7.87 11.26 -6.26
CA LEU A 357 8.85 10.59 -5.40
C LEU A 357 9.72 11.59 -4.63
N LEU A 358 9.31 12.87 -4.55
CA LEU A 358 10.03 13.94 -3.84
C LEU A 358 11.49 14.07 -4.28
N MET A 359 11.74 13.92 -5.59
CA MET A 359 13.07 13.96 -6.22
C MET A 359 14.06 12.90 -5.73
N GLY A 360 13.58 11.89 -5.00
CA GLY A 360 14.36 10.73 -4.59
C GLY A 360 15.42 10.97 -3.51
N SER A 361 15.63 12.19 -3.03
CA SER A 361 16.50 12.44 -1.88
C SER A 361 16.18 13.74 -1.16
N LEU A 362 16.47 13.80 0.15
CA LEU A 362 16.35 15.03 0.93
C LEU A 362 17.23 16.18 0.40
N LYS A 363 18.36 15.86 -0.23
CA LYS A 363 19.27 16.85 -0.83
C LYS A 363 18.69 17.44 -2.11
N ALA A 364 18.20 16.58 -3.01
CA ALA A 364 17.55 17.02 -4.23
C ALA A 364 16.23 17.77 -3.95
N LEU A 365 15.56 17.46 -2.84
CA LEU A 365 14.38 18.18 -2.38
C LEU A 365 14.67 19.65 -2.02
N ALA A 366 15.89 19.96 -1.55
CA ALA A 366 16.25 21.33 -1.18
C ALA A 366 16.31 22.27 -2.40
N ASP A 367 16.70 21.73 -3.56
CA ASP A 367 16.76 22.47 -4.83
C ASP A 367 15.48 22.28 -5.67
N ALA A 368 14.51 21.53 -5.16
CA ALA A 368 13.30 21.19 -5.90
C ALA A 368 12.29 22.35 -5.90
N ASN A 369 11.62 22.52 -7.03
CA ASN A 369 10.48 23.43 -7.12
C ASN A 369 9.25 22.78 -6.48
N PHE A 370 8.93 23.19 -5.24
CA PHE A 370 7.76 22.71 -4.50
C PHE A 370 6.44 22.98 -5.23
N ILE A 371 6.37 24.00 -6.10
CA ILE A 371 5.18 24.30 -6.90
C ILE A 371 4.94 23.18 -7.91
N ASP A 372 5.99 22.68 -8.56
CA ASP A 372 5.87 21.61 -9.56
C ASP A 372 5.47 20.28 -8.91
N ILE A 373 6.02 19.97 -7.73
CA ILE A 373 5.63 18.81 -6.92
C ILE A 373 4.16 18.92 -6.50
N GLY A 374 3.74 20.09 -6.02
CA GLY A 374 2.35 20.33 -5.64
C GLY A 374 1.41 20.20 -6.84
N TRP A 375 1.79 20.76 -7.98
CA TRP A 375 1.02 20.71 -9.21
C TRP A 375 0.85 19.28 -9.72
N ILE A 376 1.93 18.49 -9.80
CA ILE A 376 1.84 17.11 -10.28
C ILE A 376 1.07 16.21 -9.32
N THR A 377 1.20 16.45 -8.02
CA THR A 377 0.41 15.75 -6.99
C THR A 377 -1.08 16.04 -7.18
N LEU A 378 -1.45 17.30 -7.41
CA LEU A 378 -2.82 17.69 -7.66
C LEU A 378 -3.37 17.10 -8.96
N THR A 379 -2.65 17.20 -10.08
CA THR A 379 -3.10 16.63 -11.36
C THR A 379 -3.29 15.12 -11.26
N THR A 380 -2.36 14.43 -10.59
CA THR A 380 -2.45 12.98 -10.36
C THR A 380 -3.63 12.64 -9.46
N ALA A 381 -3.87 13.42 -8.39
CA ALA A 381 -5.02 13.24 -7.51
C ALA A 381 -6.35 13.37 -8.27
N PHE A 382 -6.50 14.39 -9.12
CA PHE A 382 -7.69 14.54 -9.97
C PHE A 382 -7.83 13.41 -10.99
N GLY A 383 -6.73 12.94 -11.58
CA GLY A 383 -6.72 11.78 -12.47
C GLY A 383 -7.19 10.51 -11.75
N ILE A 384 -6.74 10.28 -10.52
CA ILE A 384 -7.17 9.18 -9.66
C ILE A 384 -8.65 9.29 -9.29
N VAL A 385 -9.16 10.49 -8.98
CA VAL A 385 -10.59 10.73 -8.71
C VAL A 385 -11.43 10.37 -9.95
N ALA A 386 -11.02 10.85 -11.12
CA ALA A 386 -11.69 10.56 -12.38
C ALA A 386 -11.75 9.06 -12.64
N MET A 387 -10.61 8.38 -12.46
CA MET A 387 -10.50 6.94 -12.67
C MET A 387 -11.32 6.14 -11.65
N SER A 388 -11.30 6.55 -10.39
CA SER A 388 -12.11 5.94 -9.33
C SER A 388 -13.59 6.02 -9.68
N GLY A 389 -14.07 7.16 -10.15
CA GLY A 389 -15.46 7.32 -10.62
C GLY A 389 -15.79 6.43 -11.82
N ALA A 390 -14.87 6.32 -12.79
CA ALA A 390 -15.06 5.49 -13.98
C ALA A 390 -15.17 3.99 -13.67
N PHE A 391 -14.32 3.48 -12.78
CA PHE A 391 -14.29 2.07 -12.41
C PHE A 391 -15.40 1.70 -11.43
N GLN A 392 -15.75 2.64 -10.55
CA GLN A 392 -16.84 2.46 -9.59
C GLN A 392 -18.22 2.61 -10.24
N GLY A 393 -18.30 3.29 -11.39
CA GLY A 393 -19.55 3.56 -12.11
C GLY A 393 -20.45 4.57 -11.39
N TRP A 394 -19.89 5.36 -10.49
CA TRP A 394 -20.60 6.34 -9.68
C TRP A 394 -19.64 7.44 -9.26
N LEU A 395 -20.09 8.70 -9.21
CA LEU A 395 -19.28 9.81 -8.70
C LEU A 395 -20.12 10.71 -7.77
N LEU A 396 -21.02 11.53 -8.33
CA LEU A 396 -22.14 12.14 -7.59
C LEU A 396 -23.42 11.30 -7.75
N VAL A 397 -23.70 10.90 -8.99
CA VAL A 397 -24.80 10.02 -9.39
C VAL A 397 -24.26 8.84 -10.19
N ALA A 398 -25.14 7.89 -10.54
CA ALA A 398 -24.80 6.80 -11.45
C ALA A 398 -24.20 7.33 -12.76
N VAL A 399 -23.05 6.79 -13.15
CA VAL A 399 -22.29 7.20 -14.34
C VAL A 399 -22.83 6.46 -15.56
N ASN A 400 -23.24 7.20 -16.60
CA ASN A 400 -23.62 6.61 -17.89
C ASN A 400 -22.39 6.13 -18.68
N SER A 401 -22.55 5.25 -19.67
CA SER A 401 -21.42 4.74 -20.48
C SER A 401 -20.56 5.84 -21.11
N LEU A 402 -21.18 6.94 -21.55
CA LEU A 402 -20.47 8.09 -22.12
C LEU A 402 -19.67 8.85 -21.06
N GLU A 403 -20.26 9.09 -19.88
CA GLU A 403 -19.54 9.70 -18.75
C GLU A 403 -18.41 8.81 -18.27
N ARG A 404 -18.60 7.49 -18.29
CA ARG A 404 -17.56 6.52 -17.95
C ARG A 404 -16.38 6.63 -18.90
N LEU A 405 -16.65 6.72 -20.21
CA LEU A 405 -15.60 6.92 -21.21
C LEU A 405 -14.89 8.27 -21.00
N LEU A 406 -15.63 9.35 -20.77
CA LEU A 406 -15.05 10.67 -20.51
C LEU A 406 -14.19 10.69 -19.23
N LEU A 407 -14.61 9.99 -18.17
CA LEU A 407 -13.83 9.86 -16.94
C LEU A 407 -12.57 9.00 -17.13
N LEU A 408 -12.63 7.95 -17.96
CA LEU A 408 -11.45 7.17 -18.35
C LEU A 408 -10.45 8.03 -19.13
N ILE A 409 -10.94 8.78 -20.13
CA ILE A 409 -10.11 9.72 -20.90
C ILE A 409 -9.52 10.78 -19.98
N ALA A 410 -10.32 11.34 -19.06
CA ALA A 410 -9.85 12.32 -18.10
C ALA A 410 -8.75 11.76 -17.20
N GLY A 411 -8.95 10.55 -16.66
CA GLY A 411 -7.98 9.88 -15.81
C GLY A 411 -6.66 9.62 -16.55
N ILE A 412 -6.71 9.04 -17.75
CA ILE A 412 -5.51 8.78 -18.56
C ILE A 412 -4.81 10.10 -18.93
N ALA A 413 -5.56 11.11 -19.39
CA ALA A 413 -4.99 12.37 -19.83
C ALA A 413 -4.32 13.16 -18.69
N LEU A 414 -4.87 13.11 -17.47
CA LEU A 414 -4.29 13.75 -16.28
C LEU A 414 -3.10 12.97 -15.69
N VAL A 415 -3.08 11.65 -15.84
CA VAL A 415 -2.01 10.77 -15.33
C VAL A 415 -0.80 10.76 -16.28
N PHE A 416 -1.01 10.63 -17.59
CA PHE A 416 0.08 10.49 -18.58
C PHE A 416 0.49 11.81 -19.25
N ARG A 417 -0.18 12.93 -18.93
CA ARG A 417 0.21 14.32 -19.23
C ARG A 417 0.81 14.56 -20.63
N PHE A 418 0.05 14.22 -21.68
CA PHE A 418 0.38 14.65 -23.05
C PHE A 418 0.26 16.18 -23.21
N ASP A 419 0.79 16.75 -24.30
CA ASP A 419 0.82 18.21 -24.54
C ASP A 419 -0.54 18.92 -24.35
N TYR A 420 -1.64 18.27 -24.76
CA TYR A 420 -3.03 18.74 -24.54
C TYR A 420 -3.79 17.95 -23.47
N GLY A 421 -3.11 17.00 -22.82
CA GLY A 421 -3.70 16.06 -21.85
C GLY A 421 -4.29 16.75 -20.63
N LEU A 422 -3.67 17.82 -20.13
CA LEU A 422 -4.20 18.57 -18.98
C LEU A 422 -5.53 19.27 -19.31
N MET A 423 -5.62 19.92 -20.47
CA MET A 423 -6.84 20.61 -20.90
C MET A 423 -7.98 19.63 -21.13
N ILE A 424 -7.69 18.53 -21.85
CA ILE A 424 -8.67 17.46 -22.10
C ILE A 424 -9.10 16.81 -20.79
N GLY A 425 -8.13 16.58 -19.90
CA GLY A 425 -8.31 15.96 -18.59
C GLY A 425 -9.25 16.76 -17.68
N PHE A 426 -8.87 18.00 -17.38
CA PHE A 426 -9.68 18.89 -16.56
C PHE A 426 -11.01 19.26 -17.23
N GLY A 427 -11.01 19.49 -18.54
CA GLY A 427 -12.22 19.81 -19.29
C GLY A 427 -13.25 18.67 -19.23
N SER A 428 -12.81 17.43 -19.46
CA SER A 428 -13.68 16.24 -19.40
C SER A 428 -14.18 15.99 -17.98
N LEU A 429 -13.31 16.09 -16.96
CA LEU A 429 -13.69 15.92 -15.57
C LEU A 429 -14.70 16.98 -15.11
N ALA A 430 -14.45 18.25 -15.42
CA ALA A 430 -15.35 19.36 -15.09
C ALA A 430 -16.70 19.21 -15.79
N PHE A 431 -16.70 18.83 -17.08
CA PHE A 431 -17.93 18.58 -17.83
C PHE A 431 -18.78 17.49 -17.18
N VAL A 432 -18.19 16.32 -16.87
CA VAL A 432 -18.91 15.23 -16.20
C VAL A 432 -19.42 15.67 -14.82
N PHE A 433 -18.60 16.39 -14.05
CA PHE A 433 -18.98 16.85 -12.72
C PHE A 433 -20.18 17.82 -12.76
N VAL A 434 -20.14 18.83 -13.63
CA VAL A 434 -21.24 19.79 -13.81
C VAL A 434 -22.50 19.07 -14.31
N TRP A 435 -22.36 18.17 -15.29
CA TRP A 435 -23.47 17.39 -15.83
C TRP A 435 -24.13 16.49 -14.78
N GLN A 436 -23.34 15.88 -13.89
CA GLN A 436 -23.85 15.11 -12.76
C GLN A 436 -24.51 15.98 -11.69
N TRP A 437 -23.92 17.14 -11.40
CA TRP A 437 -24.45 18.08 -10.42
C TRP A 437 -25.81 18.65 -10.84
N LEU A 438 -25.99 18.99 -12.12
CA LEU A 438 -27.28 19.42 -12.67
C LEU A 438 -28.34 18.31 -12.56
N ARG A 439 -27.99 17.05 -12.85
CA ARG A 439 -28.92 15.91 -12.69
C ARG A 439 -29.24 15.60 -11.23
N LEU A 440 -28.30 15.82 -10.31
CA LEU A 440 -28.56 15.68 -8.88
C LEU A 440 -29.61 16.70 -8.43
N ARG A 441 -29.47 17.97 -8.85
CA ARG A 441 -30.43 19.05 -8.56
C ARG A 441 -31.82 18.83 -9.15
N GLN A 442 -31.95 18.07 -10.23
CA GLN A 442 -33.25 17.71 -10.81
C GLN A 442 -33.94 16.56 -10.07
N ARG A 443 -33.21 15.79 -9.25
CA ARG A 443 -33.72 14.65 -8.48
C ARG A 443 -34.09 15.02 -7.03
N THR A 444 -33.47 16.05 -6.48
CA THR A 444 -33.82 16.70 -5.20
C THR A 444 -34.87 17.76 -5.41
#